data_AF-A0AAV0VQ60-F1
#
_entry.id   AF-A0AAV0VQ60-F1
#
_cell.length_a   1.000
_cell.length_b   1.000
_cell.length_c   1.000
_cell.angle_alpha   90.00
_cell.angle_beta   90.00
_cell.angle_gamma   90.00
#
_symmetry.space_group_name_H-M   'P 1'
#
loop_
_entity.id
_entity.type
_entity.pdbx_description
1 polymer ?
#
loop_
_entity_poly.entity_id
_entity_poly.type
_entity_poly.pdbx_seq_one_letter_code
_entity_poly.pdbx_strand_id
1 'polypeptide(L)'
;MSSSQDSRNDDPSTCEIVDFGIYYLDIVQCPLDPNHKLRRHRLPYHILKCRKNFPDKVQCPYGHYYYLEKQEMANHLQTCPHKPRTAQAEEMQPYNVQAQQARNENIKYNYDVDNYTIDEPYWD
;
A
#
# COMPACT_ATOMS: atom_id res chain seq x y z
N MET A 1 -8.69 -57.26 -3.52
CA MET A 1 -8.65 -57.16 -2.04
C MET A 1 -7.21 -57.39 -1.60
N SER A 2 -6.79 -56.71 -0.53
CA SER A 2 -5.42 -56.59 0.02
C SER A 2 -4.62 -55.45 -0.64
N SER A 3 -4.74 -54.19 -0.21
CA SER A 3 -4.33 -53.59 1.09
C SER A 3 -2.81 -53.59 1.28
N SER A 4 -2.14 -52.55 0.79
CA SER A 4 -0.80 -52.18 1.24
C SER A 4 -0.93 -50.87 2.02
N GLN A 5 -0.74 -51.00 3.33
CA GLN A 5 -0.79 -49.92 4.30
C GLN A 5 0.51 -49.10 4.17
N ASP A 6 0.40 -47.82 3.87
CA ASP A 6 1.52 -46.88 3.86
C ASP A 6 1.60 -46.25 5.26
N SER A 7 2.54 -46.75 6.06
CA SER A 7 2.78 -46.31 7.44
C SER A 7 3.49 -44.96 7.44
N ARG A 8 2.74 -43.87 7.50
CA ARG A 8 3.30 -42.55 7.82
C ARG A 8 3.64 -42.54 9.31
N ASN A 9 4.93 -42.55 9.62
CA ASN A 9 5.43 -42.36 10.96
C ASN A 9 5.23 -40.88 11.33
N ASP A 10 4.17 -40.59 12.09
CA ASP A 10 3.98 -39.28 12.71
C ASP A 10 4.91 -39.20 13.94
N ASP A 11 6.15 -38.76 13.71
CA ASP A 11 7.11 -38.45 14.78
C ASP A 11 6.58 -37.26 15.62
N PRO A 12 6.34 -37.40 16.93
CA PRO A 12 5.68 -36.37 17.74
C PRO A 12 6.62 -35.23 18.17
N SER A 13 7.73 -35.00 17.46
CA SER A 13 8.81 -34.09 17.89
C SER A 13 8.97 -32.81 17.06
N THR A 14 8.14 -32.57 16.05
CA THR A 14 8.02 -31.28 15.39
C THR A 14 6.87 -30.48 16.01
N CYS A 15 6.98 -30.21 17.31
CA CYS A 15 6.34 -29.01 17.84
C CYS A 15 7.08 -27.84 17.20
N GLU A 16 6.58 -27.35 16.07
CA GLU A 16 7.02 -26.10 15.48
C GLU A 16 6.97 -25.06 16.59
N ILE A 17 8.14 -24.63 17.05
CA ILE A 17 8.26 -23.47 17.94
C ILE A 17 7.82 -22.31 17.06
N VAL A 18 6.52 -22.02 17.08
CA VAL A 18 5.98 -20.82 16.46
C VAL A 18 6.62 -19.67 17.22
N ASP A 19 7.54 -18.95 16.58
CA ASP A 19 8.17 -17.78 17.17
C ASP A 19 7.10 -16.68 17.33
N PHE A 20 6.39 -16.75 18.45
CA PHE A 20 5.40 -15.76 18.86
C PHE A 20 6.04 -14.38 19.11
N GLY A 21 7.38 -14.27 19.13
CA GLY A 21 8.11 -13.00 19.23
C GLY A 21 7.80 -12.06 18.07
N ILE A 22 7.55 -12.60 16.87
CA ILE A 22 7.15 -11.85 15.69
C ILE A 22 5.74 -11.24 15.86
N TYR A 23 4.87 -11.87 16.66
CA TYR A 23 3.48 -11.44 16.88
C TYR A 23 3.28 -10.54 18.12
N TYR A 24 4.19 -10.58 19.10
CA TYR A 24 3.95 -9.95 20.41
C TYR A 24 4.69 -8.63 20.68
N LEU A 25 5.68 -8.23 19.87
CA LEU A 25 6.57 -7.09 20.19
C LEU A 25 6.53 -5.90 19.22
N ASP A 26 5.64 -5.84 18.24
CA ASP A 26 5.57 -4.70 17.31
C ASP A 26 4.74 -3.54 17.88
N ILE A 27 5.27 -2.94 18.96
CA ILE A 27 4.78 -1.69 19.54
C ILE A 27 5.47 -0.54 18.82
N VAL A 28 4.66 0.27 18.14
CA VAL A 28 5.08 1.47 17.42
C VAL A 28 4.59 2.73 18.13
N GLN A 29 5.34 3.80 17.97
CA GLN A 29 4.99 5.12 18.46
C GLN A 29 4.08 5.82 17.45
N CYS A 30 3.10 6.59 17.94
CA CYS A 30 2.27 7.41 17.07
C CYS A 30 3.10 8.56 16.49
N PRO A 31 3.02 8.80 15.17
CA PRO A 31 3.76 9.90 14.55
C PRO A 31 3.16 11.29 14.87
N LEU A 32 1.92 11.36 15.36
CA LEU A 32 1.30 12.62 15.77
C LEU A 32 1.66 12.99 17.22
N ASP A 33 1.81 12.00 18.10
CA ASP A 33 2.09 12.21 19.52
C ASP A 33 3.06 11.13 20.04
N PRO A 34 4.28 11.50 20.46
CA PRO A 34 5.26 10.54 20.96
C PRO A 34 4.81 9.81 22.23
N ASN A 35 3.81 10.31 22.96
CA ASN A 35 3.33 9.66 24.17
C ASN A 35 2.47 8.42 23.88
N HIS A 36 1.94 8.29 22.67
CA HIS A 36 1.13 7.15 22.28
C HIS A 36 2.01 6.00 21.76
N LYS A 37 1.99 4.89 22.49
CA LYS A 37 2.60 3.61 22.07
C LYS A 37 1.50 2.58 21.86
N LEU A 38 1.47 1.96 20.70
CA LEU A 38 0.41 1.03 20.31
C LEU A 38 0.93 -0.05 19.37
N ARG A 39 0.17 -1.14 19.21
CA ARG A 39 0.53 -2.19 18.26
C ARG A 39 0.44 -1.67 16.83
N ARG A 40 1.36 -2.08 15.94
CA ARG A 40 1.41 -1.65 14.53
C ARG A 40 0.06 -1.75 13.82
N HIS A 41 -0.67 -2.85 13.99
CA HIS A 41 -1.97 -3.05 13.35
C HIS A 41 -3.04 -2.04 13.79
N ARG A 42 -2.91 -1.43 14.98
CA ARG A 42 -3.87 -0.42 15.49
C ARG A 42 -3.53 0.99 15.03
N LEU A 43 -2.32 1.20 14.49
CA LEU A 43 -1.82 2.52 14.12
C LEU A 43 -2.66 3.24 13.07
N PRO A 44 -3.12 2.60 11.98
CA PRO A 44 -3.95 3.26 10.98
C PRO A 44 -5.24 3.84 11.59
N TYR A 45 -5.96 3.00 12.35
CA TYR A 45 -7.20 3.41 13.01
C TYR A 45 -6.97 4.47 14.10
N HIS A 46 -5.84 4.38 14.82
CA HIS A 46 -5.46 5.36 15.82
C HIS A 46 -5.18 6.73 15.20
N ILE A 47 -4.42 6.79 14.09
CA ILE A 47 -4.08 8.04 13.41
C ILE A 47 -5.34 8.81 12.97
N LEU A 48 -6.35 8.12 12.43
CA LEU A 48 -7.61 8.76 12.00
C LEU A 48 -8.33 9.49 13.15
N LYS A 49 -8.27 8.93 14.36
CA LYS A 49 -8.86 9.55 15.56
C LYS A 49 -7.93 10.61 16.14
N CYS A 50 -6.63 10.32 16.24
CA CYS A 50 -5.62 11.19 16.82
C CYS A 50 -5.45 12.49 16.02
N ARG A 51 -5.62 12.44 14.69
CA ARG A 51 -5.58 13.62 13.82
C ARG A 51 -6.63 14.68 14.18
N LYS A 52 -7.77 14.27 14.77
CA LYS A 52 -8.80 15.23 15.22
C LYS A 52 -8.31 16.10 16.38
N ASN A 53 -7.38 15.58 17.20
CA ASN A 53 -6.82 16.30 18.34
C ASN A 53 -5.62 17.18 17.94
N PHE A 54 -4.99 16.90 16.81
CA PHE A 54 -3.84 17.64 16.29
C PHE A 54 -4.11 18.16 14.87
N PRO A 55 -5.06 19.11 14.69
CA PRO A 55 -5.45 19.61 13.36
C PRO A 55 -4.32 20.36 12.64
N ASP A 56 -3.36 20.91 13.37
CA ASP A 56 -2.26 21.70 12.83
C ASP A 56 -1.13 20.83 12.24
N LYS A 57 -1.18 19.51 12.47
CA LYS A 57 -0.21 18.57 11.92
C LYS A 57 -0.66 18.08 10.54
N VAL A 58 0.20 18.29 9.56
CA VAL A 58 -0.01 17.91 8.16
C VAL A 58 0.84 16.68 7.85
N GLN A 59 0.30 15.82 6.98
CA GLN A 59 0.98 14.61 6.53
C GLN A 59 2.02 14.95 5.45
N CYS A 60 3.20 14.31 5.51
CA CYS A 60 4.18 14.40 4.45
C CYS A 60 3.65 13.76 3.15
N PRO A 61 3.78 14.42 1.98
CA PRO A 61 3.35 13.85 0.69
C PRO A 61 4.22 12.66 0.24
N TYR A 62 5.44 12.55 0.75
CA TYR A 62 6.36 11.46 0.39
C TYR A 62 6.33 10.29 1.38
N GLY A 63 6.02 10.56 2.66
CA GLY A 63 6.06 9.59 3.75
C GLY A 63 4.70 9.42 4.42
N HIS A 64 4.07 8.27 4.25
CA HIS A 64 2.72 7.98 4.75
C HIS A 64 2.56 8.02 6.28
N TYR A 65 3.66 7.90 7.03
CA TYR A 65 3.66 7.90 8.50
C TYR A 65 4.34 9.12 9.11
N TYR A 66 4.64 10.17 8.34
CA TYR A 66 5.27 11.38 8.87
C TYR A 66 4.27 12.53 8.96
N TYR A 67 4.12 13.07 10.16
CA TYR A 67 3.26 14.23 10.45
C TYR A 67 4.09 15.32 11.13
N LEU A 68 3.96 16.54 10.63
CA LEU A 68 4.71 17.70 11.12
C LEU A 68 3.80 18.91 11.19
N GLU A 69 4.19 19.93 11.94
CA GLU A 69 3.47 21.18 11.97
C GLU A 69 3.47 21.84 10.59
N LYS A 70 2.37 22.52 10.25
CA LYS A 70 2.21 23.19 8.96
C LYS A 70 3.37 24.14 8.62
N GLN A 71 3.93 24.81 9.62
CA GLN A 71 5.05 25.75 9.46
C GLN A 71 6.37 25.03 9.13
N GLU A 72 6.61 23.88 9.74
CA GLU A 72 7.84 23.10 9.57
C GLU A 72 7.85 22.28 8.28
N MET A 73 6.67 22.03 7.69
CA MET A 73 6.53 21.23 6.48
C MET A 73 7.37 21.75 5.31
N ALA A 74 7.48 23.07 5.14
CA ALA A 74 8.29 23.67 4.08
C ALA A 74 9.77 23.29 4.19
N ASN A 75 10.31 23.32 5.41
CA ASN A 75 11.69 22.93 5.70
C ASN A 75 11.89 21.42 5.54
N HIS A 76 10.90 20.63 5.99
CA HIS A 76 10.92 19.19 5.84
C HIS A 76 10.99 18.75 4.38
N LEU A 77 10.23 19.36 3.45
CA LEU A 77 10.24 18.97 2.04
C LEU A 77 11.61 19.18 1.35
N GLN A 78 12.50 19.98 1.92
CA GLN A 78 13.87 20.15 1.42
C GLN A 78 14.79 19.01 1.86
N THR A 79 14.57 18.46 3.05
CA THR A 79 15.43 17.46 3.70
C THR A 79 14.79 16.09 3.86
N CYS A 80 13.57 15.91 3.33
CA CYS A 80 12.76 14.72 3.54
C CYS A 80 13.50 13.47 3.02
N PRO A 81 13.72 12.45 3.88
CA PRO A 81 14.42 11.23 3.49
C PRO A 81 13.62 10.39 2.48
N HIS A 82 12.30 10.58 2.43
CA HIS A 82 11.40 9.89 1.51
C HIS A 82 11.20 10.63 0.19
N LYS A 83 11.80 11.82 0.01
CA LYS A 83 11.68 12.58 -1.24
C LYS A 83 12.30 11.76 -2.37
N PRO A 84 11.56 11.49 -3.46
CA PRO A 84 12.10 10.75 -4.58
C PRO A 84 13.29 11.53 -5.15
N ARG A 85 14.42 10.85 -5.35
CA ARG A 85 15.55 11.42 -6.09
C ARG A 85 15.04 11.61 -7.51
N THR A 86 14.97 12.85 -7.98
CA THR A 86 14.41 13.26 -9.27
C THR A 86 15.08 12.65 -10.51
N ALA A 87 16.09 11.80 -10.33
CA ALA A 87 16.84 11.14 -11.39
C ALA A 87 16.02 10.18 -12.29
N GLN A 88 14.75 9.90 -11.98
CA GLN A 88 13.91 8.99 -12.80
C GLN A 88 12.72 9.67 -13.49
N ALA A 89 12.51 10.98 -13.30
CA ALA A 89 11.43 11.68 -14.01
C ALA A 89 11.82 12.04 -15.45
N GLU A 90 13.12 12.23 -15.73
CA GLU A 90 13.64 12.50 -17.09
C GLU A 90 13.89 11.21 -17.89
N GLU A 91 13.93 10.04 -17.23
CA GLU A 91 14.18 8.75 -17.90
C GLU A 91 12.89 8.04 -18.38
N MET A 92 11.70 8.56 -18.07
CA MET A 92 10.51 8.25 -18.86
C MET A 92 10.59 8.97 -20.20
N GLN A 93 11.51 8.48 -21.04
CA GLN A 93 11.66 8.89 -22.42
C GLN A 93 10.33 8.72 -23.18
N PRO A 94 10.03 9.59 -24.16
CA PRO A 94 8.78 9.60 -24.94
C PRO A 94 8.47 8.32 -25.76
N TYR A 95 9.23 7.24 -25.56
CA TYR A 95 9.06 5.95 -26.24
C TYR A 95 7.78 5.20 -25.81
N ASN A 96 7.28 5.39 -24.58
CA ASN A 96 6.11 4.65 -24.08
C ASN A 96 4.75 5.23 -24.51
N VAL A 97 4.71 6.45 -25.07
CA VAL A 97 3.46 7.07 -25.53
C VAL A 97 2.96 6.45 -26.84
N GLN A 98 3.88 6.00 -27.71
CA GLN A 98 3.52 5.35 -28.98
C GLN A 98 2.91 3.95 -28.76
N ALA A 99 3.40 3.19 -27.77
CA ALA A 99 2.87 1.87 -27.45
C ALA A 99 1.47 1.90 -26.81
N GLN A 100 1.12 2.98 -26.10
CA GLN A 100 -0.22 3.17 -25.53
C GLN A 100 -1.25 3.64 -26.57
N GLN A 101 -0.80 4.26 -27.67
CA GLN A 101 -1.65 4.70 -28.77
C GLN A 101 -1.94 3.59 -29.80
N ALA A 102 -1.13 2.54 -29.83
CA ALA A 102 -1.42 1.36 -30.64
C ALA A 102 -2.62 0.63 -30.04
N ARG A 103 -3.83 0.89 -30.58
CA ARG A 103 -5.02 0.09 -30.32
C ARG A 103 -4.65 -1.38 -30.59
N ASN A 104 -4.63 -2.23 -29.56
CA ASN A 104 -4.56 -3.66 -29.77
C ASN A 104 -5.85 -4.07 -30.50
N GLU A 105 -5.73 -4.53 -31.75
CA GLU A 105 -6.87 -4.87 -32.62
C GLU A 105 -7.78 -5.94 -31.99
N ASN A 106 -7.26 -6.72 -31.04
CA ASN A 106 -8.03 -7.73 -30.31
C ASN A 106 -8.89 -7.15 -29.17
N ILE A 107 -8.74 -5.88 -28.82
CA ILE A 107 -9.59 -5.22 -27.82
C ILE A 107 -10.72 -4.51 -28.56
N LYS A 108 -11.79 -5.26 -28.84
CA LYS A 108 -13.05 -4.69 -29.33
C LYS A 108 -13.87 -4.20 -28.13
N TYR A 109 -13.94 -2.89 -27.92
CA TYR A 109 -14.85 -2.30 -26.94
C TYR A 109 -16.30 -2.39 -27.45
N ASN A 110 -17.27 -2.66 -26.56
CA ASN A 110 -18.71 -2.73 -26.92
C ASN A 110 -19.41 -1.35 -26.89
N TYR A 111 -18.64 -0.28 -27.07
CA TYR A 111 -19.16 1.09 -27.15
C TYR A 111 -18.21 1.94 -27.98
N ASP A 112 -18.75 2.93 -28.70
CA ASP A 112 -17.95 3.90 -29.43
C ASP A 112 -17.29 4.87 -28.42
N VAL A 113 -15.97 4.74 -28.26
CA VAL A 113 -15.16 5.53 -27.33
C VAL A 113 -15.17 7.02 -27.67
N ASP A 114 -15.37 7.38 -28.94
CA ASP A 114 -15.27 8.75 -29.41
C ASP A 114 -16.62 9.49 -29.31
N ASN A 115 -17.74 8.76 -29.38
CA ASN A 115 -19.08 9.35 -29.38
C ASN A 115 -19.92 9.05 -28.12
N TYR A 116 -19.44 8.22 -27.18
CA TYR A 116 -20.18 7.77 -25.99
C TYR A 116 -21.58 7.20 -26.29
N THR A 117 -21.80 6.77 -27.52
CA THR A 117 -23.04 6.12 -27.93
C THR A 117 -22.90 4.64 -27.58
N ILE A 118 -23.78 4.17 -26.69
CA ILE A 118 -23.88 2.76 -26.33
C ILE A 118 -24.84 2.15 -27.37
N ASP A 119 -24.31 1.33 -28.27
CA ASP A 119 -25.09 0.76 -29.38
C ASP A 119 -26.07 -0.34 -28.93
N GLU A 120 -26.01 -0.78 -27.68
CA GLU A 120 -26.78 -1.92 -27.19
C GLU A 120 -27.42 -1.60 -25.82
N PRO A 121 -28.76 -1.48 -25.73
CA PRO A 121 -29.43 -1.29 -24.45
C PRO A 121 -29.15 -2.51 -23.58
N TYR A 122 -28.38 -2.28 -22.52
CA TYR A 122 -28.18 -3.26 -21.47
C TYR A 122 -29.56 -3.48 -20.83
N TRP A 123 -30.03 -4.73 -20.90
CA TRP A 123 -31.25 -5.31 -20.29
C TRP A 123 -32.51 -5.43 -21.18
N ASP A 124 -32.78 -6.66 -21.63
CA ASP A 124 -34.13 -7.25 -21.80
C ASP A 124 -34.36 -8.29 -20.68
#